data_AF-A0A7L3AFG6-F1
#
_entry.id   AF-A0A7L3AFG6-F1
#
_cell.length_a   1.000
_cell.length_b   1.000
_cell.length_c   1.000
_cell.angle_alpha   90.00
_cell.angle_beta   90.00
_cell.angle_gamma   90.00
#
_symmetry.space_group_name_H-M   'P 1'
#
loop_
_entity.id
_entity.type
_entity.pdbx_description
1 polymer ?
#
loop_
_entity_poly.entity_id
_entity_poly.type
_entity_poly.pdbx_seq_one_letter_code
_entity_poly.pdbx_strand_id
1 'polypeptide(L)'
;LAAFPTGLSKADELICAEVALRLHKPKPTIIMCIKATLKICEWALSSGQNLDFVFKGIGVLLCRGSHVAMRFFEDLVREVAQSEQLAEGLLQV
;
A
#
# COMPACT_ATOMS: atom_id res chain seq x y z
N LEU A 1 13.03 -14.13 13.90
CA LEU A 1 11.60 -13.94 13.61
C LEU A 1 11.03 -13.03 14.68
N ALA A 2 11.00 -11.73 14.43
CA ALA A 2 10.39 -10.79 15.36
C ALA A 2 8.87 -11.07 15.36
N ALA A 3 8.32 -11.44 16.51
CA ALA A 3 6.89 -11.59 16.66
C ALA A 3 6.24 -10.22 16.45
N PHE A 4 5.39 -10.09 15.43
CA PHE A 4 4.52 -8.93 15.30
C PHE A 4 3.67 -8.78 16.58
N PRO A 5 3.43 -7.56 17.08
CA PRO A 5 2.62 -7.34 18.27
C PRO A 5 1.26 -8.04 18.10
N THR A 6 0.85 -8.81 19.10
CA THR A 6 -0.35 -9.66 19.07
C THR A 6 -1.68 -8.87 19.11
N GLY A 7 -1.62 -7.53 19.08
CA GLY A 7 -2.78 -6.65 19.01
C GLY A 7 -2.52 -5.46 18.07
N LEU A 8 -3.57 -5.03 17.38
CA LEU A 8 -3.58 -3.76 16.64
C LEU A 8 -3.47 -2.61 17.64
N SER A 9 -2.76 -1.54 17.28
CA SER A 9 -2.80 -0.33 18.09
C SER A 9 -4.22 0.26 18.08
N LYS A 10 -4.56 1.10 19.06
CA LYS A 10 -5.86 1.82 19.05
C LYS A 10 -6.06 2.61 17.75
N ALA A 11 -4.99 3.14 17.16
CA ALA A 11 -5.05 3.85 15.89
C ALA A 11 -5.41 2.89 14.73
N ASP A 12 -4.77 1.73 14.68
CA ASP A 12 -5.04 0.73 13.64
C ASP A 12 -6.45 0.16 13.74
N GLU A 13 -6.99 0.02 14.96
CA GLU A 13 -8.38 -0.39 15.18
C GLU A 13 -9.38 0.62 14.63
N LEU A 14 -9.12 1.92 14.83
CA LEU A 14 -9.94 3.00 14.29
C LEU A 14 -9.88 3.03 12.76
N ILE A 15 -8.69 2.86 12.18
CA ILE A 15 -8.51 2.76 10.72
C ILE A 15 -9.30 1.56 10.18
N CYS A 16 -9.20 0.39 10.81
CA CYS A 16 -9.94 -0.79 10.39
C CYS A 16 -11.45 -0.61 10.50
N ALA A 17 -11.94 0.10 11.52
CA ALA A 17 -13.36 0.42 11.67
C ALA A 17 -13.86 1.37 10.57
N GLU A 18 -13.08 2.40 10.25
CA GLU A 18 -13.39 3.34 9.16
C GLU A 18 -13.44 2.64 7.81
N VAL A 19 -12.45 1.78 7.51
CA VAL A 19 -12.42 1.01 6.27
C VAL A 19 -13.58 0.01 6.21
N ALA A 20 -13.91 -0.66 7.31
CA ALA A 20 -15.06 -1.55 7.39
C ALA A 20 -16.38 -0.82 7.07
N LEU A 21 -16.55 0.39 7.60
CA LEU A 21 -17.69 1.25 7.31
C LEU A 21 -17.77 1.62 5.83
N ARG A 22 -16.67 2.16 5.26
CA ARG A 22 -16.61 2.62 3.86
C ARG A 22 -16.82 1.51 2.84
N LEU A 23 -16.30 0.32 3.13
CA LEU A 23 -16.38 -0.83 2.20
C LEU A 23 -17.62 -1.69 2.43
N HIS A 24 -18.44 -1.38 3.44
CA HIS A 24 -19.56 -2.21 3.88
C HIS A 24 -19.14 -3.67 4.11
N LYS A 25 -18.00 -3.86 4.78
CA LYS A 25 -17.44 -5.19 5.11
C LYS A 25 -17.22 -5.32 6.61
N PRO A 26 -17.37 -6.53 7.18
CA PRO A 26 -17.06 -6.75 8.59
C PRO A 26 -15.61 -6.40 8.92
N LYS A 27 -15.38 -5.71 10.05
CA LYS A 27 -14.03 -5.40 10.56
C LYS A 27 -13.10 -6.63 10.62
N PRO A 28 -13.55 -7.83 11.07
CA PRO A 28 -12.71 -9.03 11.02
C PRO A 28 -12.23 -9.40 9.61
N THR A 29 -13.08 -9.20 8.59
CA THR A 29 -12.70 -9.42 7.18
C THR A 29 -11.61 -8.45 6.75
N ILE A 30 -11.73 -7.16 7.11
CA ILE A 30 -10.70 -6.15 6.81
C ILE A 30 -9.36 -6.55 7.44
N ILE A 31 -9.37 -6.90 8.73
CA ILE A 31 -8.17 -7.33 9.46
C ILE A 31 -7.56 -8.58 8.82
N MET A 32 -8.38 -9.55 8.42
CA MET A 32 -7.93 -10.76 7.75
C MET A 32 -7.23 -10.44 6.42
N CYS A 33 -7.82 -9.57 5.59
CA CYS A 33 -7.22 -9.15 4.32
C CYS A 33 -5.88 -8.45 4.55
N ILE A 34 -5.80 -7.52 5.50
CA ILE A 34 -4.54 -6.82 5.84
C ILE A 34 -3.46 -7.83 6.24
N LYS A 35 -3.79 -8.78 7.12
CA LYS A 35 -2.85 -9.83 7.55
C LYS A 35 -2.40 -10.73 6.39
N ALA A 36 -3.30 -11.10 5.49
CA ALA A 36 -2.97 -11.92 4.33
C ALA A 36 -2.01 -11.18 3.38
N THR A 37 -2.28 -9.91 3.09
CA THR A 37 -1.40 -9.07 2.27
C THR A 37 -0.02 -8.91 2.91
N LEU A 38 0.05 -8.61 4.21
CA LEU A 38 1.33 -8.48 4.92
C LEU A 38 2.17 -9.75 4.87
N LYS A 39 1.55 -10.93 4.98
CA LYS A 39 2.26 -12.22 4.84
C LYS A 39 2.88 -12.39 3.45
N ILE A 40 2.19 -11.96 2.40
CA ILE A 40 2.73 -11.99 1.03
C ILE A 40 3.92 -11.03 0.92
N CYS A 41 3.82 -9.82 1.48
CA CYS A 41 4.94 -8.87 1.53
C CYS A 41 6.15 -9.48 2.24
N GLU A 42 5.94 -10.02 3.44
CA GLU A 42 7.00 -10.60 4.27
C GLU A 42 7.70 -11.74 3.54
N TRP A 43 6.94 -12.65 2.93
CA TRP A 43 7.50 -13.74 2.13
C TRP A 43 8.32 -13.23 0.94
N ALA A 44 7.78 -12.30 0.16
CA ALA A 44 8.46 -11.79 -1.03
C ALA A 44 9.77 -11.08 -0.66
N LEU A 45 9.73 -10.20 0.35
CA LEU A 45 10.90 -9.45 0.81
C LEU A 45 11.96 -10.37 1.41
N SER A 46 11.58 -11.34 2.25
CA SER A 46 12.53 -12.29 2.85
C SER A 46 13.14 -13.26 1.84
N SER A 47 12.42 -13.56 0.75
CA SER A 47 12.88 -14.47 -0.31
C SER A 47 13.61 -13.73 -1.44
N GLY A 48 13.88 -12.43 -1.29
CA GLY A 48 14.50 -11.58 -2.30
C GLY A 48 13.70 -11.49 -3.62
N GLN A 49 12.40 -11.76 -3.56
CA GLN A 49 11.52 -11.71 -4.71
C GLN A 49 11.11 -10.26 -5.03
N ASN A 50 10.93 -10.00 -6.31
CA ASN A 50 10.36 -8.74 -6.78
C ASN A 50 8.85 -8.76 -6.55
N LEU A 51 8.29 -7.62 -6.12
CA LEU A 51 6.87 -7.48 -5.81
C LEU A 51 6.34 -6.15 -6.34
N ASP A 52 5.16 -6.20 -6.96
CA ASP A 52 4.46 -5.01 -7.47
C ASP A 52 3.11 -4.88 -6.78
N PHE A 53 2.89 -3.76 -6.08
CA PHE A 53 1.58 -3.41 -5.53
C PHE A 53 0.90 -2.39 -6.42
N VAL A 54 -0.16 -2.82 -7.10
CA VAL A 54 -0.99 -1.94 -7.91
C VAL A 54 -2.06 -1.31 -7.03
N PHE A 55 -1.93 -0.02 -6.78
CA PHE A 55 -2.96 0.81 -6.17
C PHE A 55 -3.86 1.35 -7.27
N LYS A 56 -5.07 0.80 -7.38
CA LYS A 56 -6.03 1.19 -8.41
C LYS A 56 -6.29 2.70 -8.37
N GLY A 57 -6.07 3.36 -9.51
CA GLY A 57 -6.24 4.81 -9.66
C GLY A 57 -5.12 5.66 -9.06
N ILE A 58 -4.08 5.05 -8.49
CA ILE A 58 -2.95 5.78 -7.90
C ILE A 58 -1.64 5.46 -8.63
N GLY A 59 -1.28 4.18 -8.72
CA GLY A 59 0.00 3.79 -9.29
C GLY A 59 0.46 2.41 -8.87
N VAL A 60 1.75 2.14 -9.06
CA VAL A 60 2.41 0.88 -8.75
C VAL A 60 3.59 1.11 -7.83
N LEU A 61 3.59 0.49 -6.66
CA LEU A 61 4.75 0.41 -5.78
C LEU A 61 5.58 -0.81 -6.19
N LEU A 62 6.78 -0.53 -6.70
CA LEU A 62 7.77 -1.49 -7.15
C LEU A 62 8.74 -1.80 -6.02
N CYS A 63 8.83 -3.07 -5.63
CA CYS A 63 9.86 -3.58 -4.75
C CYS A 63 10.81 -4.47 -5.55
N ARG A 64 12.08 -4.08 -5.65
CA ARG A 64 13.13 -4.77 -6.41
C ARG A 64 14.38 -4.93 -5.54
N GLY A 65 14.59 -6.11 -4.97
CA GLY A 65 15.66 -6.31 -3.99
C GLY A 65 15.53 -5.32 -2.82
N SER A 66 16.55 -4.47 -2.61
CA SER A 66 16.54 -3.40 -1.61
C SER A 66 15.96 -2.06 -2.10
N HIS A 67 15.60 -1.96 -3.37
CA HIS A 67 15.06 -0.74 -3.98
C HIS A 67 13.53 -0.74 -3.94
N VAL A 68 12.95 0.35 -3.44
CA VAL A 68 11.51 0.57 -3.41
C VAL A 68 11.21 1.89 -4.12
N ALA A 69 10.35 1.86 -5.13
CA ALA A 69 9.95 3.04 -5.89
C ALA A 69 8.45 3.06 -6.17
N MET A 70 7.85 4.24 -6.18
CA MET A 70 6.44 4.43 -6.52
C MET A 70 6.31 5.05 -7.91
N ARG A 71 5.61 4.36 -8.82
CA ARG A 71 5.21 4.88 -10.13
C ARG A 71 3.77 5.33 -10.09
N PHE A 72 3.52 6.62 -10.25
CA PHE A 72 2.16 7.15 -10.29
C PHE A 72 1.55 6.97 -11.68
N PHE A 73 0.24 6.77 -11.75
CA PHE A 73 -0.49 6.84 -13.01
C PHE A 73 -0.65 8.29 -13.45
N GLU A 74 -0.52 8.53 -14.76
CA GLU A 74 -0.60 9.87 -15.34
C GLU A 74 -1.91 10.58 -15.00
N ASP A 75 -3.04 9.84 -15.01
CA ASP A 75 -4.35 10.38 -14.66
C ASP A 75 -4.36 10.98 -13.24
N LEU A 76 -3.78 10.28 -12.26
CA LEU A 76 -3.67 10.80 -10.90
C LEU A 76 -2.76 12.02 -10.87
N VAL A 77 -1.59 11.95 -11.52
CA VAL A 77 -0.64 13.06 -11.52
C VAL A 77 -1.29 14.31 -12.11
N ARG A 78 -2.06 14.19 -13.19
CA ARG A 78 -2.77 15.31 -13.80
C ARG A 78 -3.84 15.91 -12.90
N GLU A 79 -4.49 15.10 -12.06
CA GLU A 79 -5.48 15.56 -11.09
C GLU A 79 -4.84 16.32 -9.93
N VAL A 80 -3.68 15.86 -9.45
CA VAL A 80 -3.07 16.38 -8.21
C VAL A 80 -1.94 17.39 -8.44
N ALA A 81 -1.31 17.37 -9.61
CA ALA A 81 -0.20 18.27 -9.91
C ALA A 81 -0.73 19.69 -10.12
N GLN A 82 -0.30 20.59 -9.24
CA GLN A 82 -0.66 22.01 -9.29
C GLN A 82 0.22 22.80 -10.28
N SER A 83 1.25 22.17 -10.84
CA SER A 83 2.15 22.74 -11.85
C SER A 83 2.74 21.64 -12.73
N GLU A 84 3.16 22.01 -13.94
CA GLU A 84 3.83 21.10 -14.88
C GLU A 84 5.14 20.54 -14.30
N GLN A 85 5.92 21.35 -13.60
CA GLN A 85 7.17 20.90 -12.95
C GLN A 85 6.91 19.82 -11.89
N LEU A 86 5.81 19.94 -11.14
CA LEU A 86 5.43 18.92 -10.17
C LEU A 86 4.94 17.64 -10.87
N ALA A 87 4.20 17.78 -11.98
CA ALA A 87 3.78 16.64 -12.79
C ALA A 87 4.97 15.85 -13.34
N GLU A 88 5.96 16.55 -13.91
CA GLU A 88 7.19 15.93 -14.41
C GLU A 88 7.96 15.22 -13.30
N GLY A 89 8.10 15.84 -12.13
CA GLY A 89 8.76 15.22 -10.98
C GLY A 89 8.06 13.96 -10.46
N LEU A 90 6.72 13.91 -10.52
CA LEU A 90 5.94 12.75 -10.09
C LEU A 90 5.92 11.62 -11.13
N LEU A 91 6.12 11.92 -12.41
CA LEU A 91 6.20 10.93 -13.48
C LEU A 91 7.60 10.34 -13.65
N GLN A 92 8.62 10.98 -13.07
CA GLN A 92 10.00 10.49 -13.08
C GLN A 92 10.18 9.35 -12.06
N VAL A 93 10.48 8.14 -12.55
CA VAL A 93 10.86 6.97 -11.73
C VAL A 93 12.00 6.17 -12.34
#